data_AF-A0A950DD25-F1
#
_entry.id   AF-A0A950DD25-F1
#
_cell.length_a   1.000
_cell.length_b   1.000
_cell.length_c   1.000
_cell.angle_alpha   90.00
_cell.angle_beta   90.00
_cell.angle_gamma   90.00
#
_symmetry.space_group_name_H-M   'P 1'
#
loop_
_entity.id
_entity.type
_entity.pdbx_description
1 polymer ?
#
loop_
_entity_poly.entity_id
_entity_poly.type
_entity_poly.pdbx_seq_one_letter_code
_entity_poly.pdbx_strand_id
1 'polypeptide(L)'
;YQRIINFEQVAAIEADPNFRGGDYYGSARPDLGLALARRIAHKTFVSLDTLRERARTEIVSQKPPYGWYEMNHPVESYMLHQGEKFVRRFDANTYLRILDAWQWFDLVTEAGVRDLKDLFQGCRHQEFLIFSIDSDLLFPSEEQAKLVGLLKRARVPLMWITVHSDKGHDAFLLEPRLFTPHIHQVLSHHEEAR
;
A
#
# COMPACT_ATOMS: atom_id res chain seq x y z
N TYR A 1 12.90 -2.23 5.68
CA TYR A 1 12.38 -3.16 4.67
C TYR A 1 11.71 -2.41 3.51
N GLN A 2 10.69 -1.58 3.77
CA GLN A 2 9.96 -0.87 2.72
C GLN A 2 10.80 0.01 1.76
N ARG A 3 11.83 0.71 2.28
CA ARG A 3 12.73 1.51 1.43
C ARG A 3 13.44 0.70 0.35
N ILE A 4 13.75 -0.58 0.61
CA ILE A 4 14.39 -1.48 -0.36
C ILE A 4 13.40 -1.81 -1.47
N ILE A 5 12.17 -2.17 -1.11
CA ILE A 5 11.10 -2.49 -2.06
C ILE A 5 10.75 -1.27 -2.90
N ASN A 6 10.70 -0.07 -2.31
CA ASN A 6 10.47 1.18 -3.04
C ASN A 6 11.64 1.47 -4.02
N PHE A 7 12.89 1.27 -3.59
CA PHE A 7 14.04 1.41 -4.48
C PHE A 7 13.98 0.45 -5.69
N GLU A 8 13.61 -0.82 -5.49
CA GLU A 8 13.46 -1.78 -6.58
C GLU A 8 12.36 -1.37 -7.58
N GLN A 9 11.26 -0.80 -7.09
CA GLN A 9 10.20 -0.27 -7.92
C GLN A 9 10.63 0.94 -8.75
N VAL A 10 11.36 1.88 -8.13
CA VAL A 10 11.92 3.05 -8.83
C VAL A 10 12.88 2.59 -9.91
N ALA A 11 13.84 1.71 -9.57
CA ALA A 11 14.81 1.18 -10.50
C ALA A 11 14.15 0.44 -11.67
N ALA A 12 13.06 -0.30 -11.43
CA ALA A 12 12.31 -0.97 -12.49
C ALA A 12 11.72 0.01 -13.51
N ILE A 13 11.19 1.16 -13.06
CA ILE A 13 10.63 2.19 -13.94
C ILE A 13 11.76 2.93 -14.67
N GLU A 14 12.78 3.38 -13.95
CA GLU A 14 13.84 4.20 -14.53
C GLU A 14 14.74 3.42 -15.50
N ALA A 15 14.87 2.10 -15.33
CA ALA A 15 15.59 1.22 -16.26
C ALA A 15 14.81 0.90 -17.54
N ASP A 16 13.52 1.24 -17.63
CA ASP A 16 12.74 1.05 -18.85
C ASP A 16 13.25 1.98 -19.97
N PRO A 17 13.66 1.47 -21.14
CA PRO A 17 14.15 2.30 -22.25
C PRO A 17 13.15 3.37 -22.72
N ASN A 18 11.86 3.14 -22.49
CA ASN A 18 10.80 4.08 -22.84
C ASN A 18 10.57 5.14 -21.76
N PHE A 19 11.20 5.06 -20.58
CA PHE A 19 11.02 6.05 -19.50
C PHE A 19 11.57 7.42 -19.90
N ARG A 20 12.69 7.46 -20.63
CA ARG A 20 13.26 8.71 -21.18
C ARG A 20 13.41 9.83 -20.14
N GLY A 21 13.82 9.47 -18.93
CA GLY A 21 13.97 10.43 -17.82
C GLY A 21 12.67 11.09 -17.36
N GLY A 22 11.51 10.51 -17.69
CA GLY A 22 10.19 11.06 -17.40
C GLY A 22 9.52 11.76 -18.59
N ASP A 23 10.25 12.04 -19.66
CA ASP A 23 9.75 12.75 -20.85
C ASP A 23 9.22 11.79 -21.93
N TYR A 24 8.38 10.83 -21.54
CA TYR A 24 7.83 9.80 -22.43
C TYR A 24 6.49 10.18 -23.07
N TYR A 25 5.83 11.26 -22.63
CA TYR A 25 4.54 11.69 -23.18
C TYR A 25 4.65 12.00 -24.68
N GLY A 26 3.71 11.50 -25.47
CA GLY A 26 3.76 11.59 -26.94
C GLY A 26 4.64 10.53 -27.62
N SER A 27 5.21 9.58 -26.86
CA SER A 27 5.99 8.45 -27.37
C SER A 27 5.58 7.13 -26.69
N ALA A 28 6.36 6.07 -26.90
CA ALA A 28 6.16 4.81 -26.19
C ALA A 28 6.31 5.01 -24.68
N ARG A 29 5.41 4.41 -23.90
CA ARG A 29 5.37 4.54 -22.44
C ARG A 29 6.27 3.48 -21.77
N PRO A 30 6.80 3.75 -20.56
CA PRO A 30 7.58 2.79 -19.75
C PRO A 30 6.67 1.74 -19.09
N ASP A 31 5.84 1.09 -19.90
CA ASP A 31 4.82 0.16 -19.45
C ASP A 31 5.44 -1.12 -18.86
N LEU A 32 6.63 -1.50 -19.33
CA LEU A 32 7.34 -2.69 -18.91
C LEU A 32 7.88 -2.51 -17.48
N GLY A 33 8.55 -1.38 -17.25
CA GLY A 33 9.06 -0.97 -15.95
C GLY A 33 7.95 -0.73 -14.93
N LEU A 34 6.88 -0.03 -15.32
CA LEU A 34 5.73 0.22 -14.43
C LEU A 34 4.99 -1.07 -14.06
N ALA A 35 4.81 -2.00 -15.01
CA ALA A 35 4.22 -3.30 -14.71
C ALA A 35 5.09 -4.11 -13.73
N LEU A 36 6.42 -4.06 -13.88
CA LEU A 36 7.34 -4.72 -12.96
C LEU A 36 7.29 -4.10 -11.56
N ALA A 37 7.32 -2.77 -11.46
CA ALA A 37 7.17 -2.05 -10.19
C ALA A 37 5.87 -2.46 -9.48
N ARG A 38 4.75 -2.53 -10.22
CA ARG A 38 3.48 -3.00 -9.66
C ARG A 38 3.57 -4.43 -9.15
N ARG A 39 4.23 -5.34 -9.87
CA ARG A 39 4.40 -6.74 -9.43
C ARG A 39 5.24 -6.86 -8.17
N ILE A 40 6.28 -6.03 -8.03
CA ILE A 40 7.12 -5.97 -6.82
C ILE A 40 6.25 -5.55 -5.63
N ALA A 41 5.53 -4.42 -5.76
CA ALA A 41 4.66 -3.90 -4.71
C ALA A 41 3.51 -4.86 -4.35
N HIS A 42 2.90 -5.51 -5.34
CA HIS A 42 1.74 -6.36 -5.11
C HIS A 42 2.06 -7.58 -4.22
N LYS A 43 3.31 -8.06 -4.22
CA LYS A 43 3.76 -9.14 -3.31
C LYS A 43 3.78 -8.73 -1.84
N THR A 44 3.82 -7.43 -1.55
CA THR A 44 3.86 -6.92 -0.17
C THR A 44 2.48 -6.63 0.40
N PHE A 45 1.45 -6.56 -0.45
CA PHE A 45 0.09 -6.16 -0.03
C PHE A 45 -0.85 -7.34 0.18
N VAL A 46 -0.65 -8.42 -0.59
CA VAL A 46 -1.55 -9.58 -0.62
C VAL A 46 -0.82 -10.82 -0.13
N SER A 47 -1.48 -11.61 0.73
CA SER A 47 -0.93 -12.88 1.20
C SER A 47 -0.72 -13.88 0.05
N LEU A 48 0.32 -14.71 0.18
CA LEU A 48 0.64 -15.75 -0.81
C LEU A 48 -0.53 -16.70 -1.05
N ASP A 49 -1.33 -17.01 -0.02
CA ASP A 49 -2.46 -17.92 -0.16
C ASP A 49 -3.63 -17.28 -0.92
N THR A 50 -3.89 -15.99 -0.71
CA THR A 50 -4.86 -15.23 -1.51
C THR A 50 -4.42 -15.10 -2.97
N LEU A 51 -3.12 -14.88 -3.21
CA LEU A 51 -2.55 -14.88 -4.56
C LEU A 51 -2.73 -16.25 -5.24
N ARG A 52 -2.46 -17.34 -4.52
CA ARG A 52 -2.63 -18.71 -5.02
C ARG A 52 -4.08 -19.02 -5.35
N GLU A 53 -5.02 -18.62 -4.50
CA GLU A 53 -6.45 -18.82 -4.74
C GLU A 53 -6.90 -18.12 -6.03
N ARG A 54 -6.54 -16.83 -6.19
CA ARG A 54 -6.88 -16.04 -7.37
C ARG A 54 -6.19 -16.53 -8.65
N ALA A 55 -4.99 -17.09 -8.54
CA ALA A 55 -4.24 -17.57 -9.69
C ALA A 55 -4.82 -18.86 -10.30
N ARG A 56 -5.66 -19.62 -9.57
CA ARG A 56 -6.22 -20.90 -10.08
C ARG A 56 -7.08 -20.74 -11.34
N THR A 57 -7.55 -19.54 -11.63
CA THR A 57 -8.42 -19.24 -12.77
C THR A 57 -7.66 -18.76 -14.02
N GLU A 58 -6.34 -18.61 -13.96
CA GLU A 58 -5.54 -17.99 -15.03
C GLU A 58 -4.86 -19.02 -15.94
N ILE A 59 -4.72 -18.68 -17.22
CA ILE A 59 -4.20 -19.57 -18.28
C ILE A 59 -2.67 -19.70 -18.16
N VAL A 60 -2.17 -20.94 -18.23
CA VAL A 60 -0.78 -21.35 -17.93
C VAL A 60 0.14 -21.38 -19.16
N SER A 61 -0.14 -20.60 -20.20
CA SER A 61 0.83 -20.47 -21.29
C SER A 61 0.80 -19.09 -21.93
N GLN A 62 1.67 -18.23 -21.42
CA GLN A 62 2.04 -16.98 -22.06
C GLN A 62 3.56 -16.82 -21.92
N LYS A 63 4.22 -16.46 -23.03
CA LYS A 63 5.58 -15.91 -22.95
C LYS A 63 5.46 -14.49 -22.40
N PRO A 64 6.16 -14.13 -21.32
CA PRO A 64 6.33 -12.73 -20.95
C PRO A 64 6.90 -11.96 -22.17
N PRO A 65 6.68 -10.64 -22.27
CA PRO A 65 7.24 -9.85 -23.37
C PRO A 65 8.79 -9.74 -23.35
N TYR A 66 9.47 -10.54 -22.52
CA TYR A 66 10.91 -10.51 -22.32
C TYR A 66 11.51 -11.92 -22.35
N GLY A 67 12.49 -12.10 -23.23
CA GLY A 67 13.51 -13.14 -23.10
C GLY A 67 13.08 -14.57 -23.45
N TRP A 68 13.87 -15.51 -22.90
CA TRP A 68 13.81 -16.95 -23.19
C TRP A 68 12.90 -17.73 -22.24
N TYR A 69 12.43 -17.09 -21.16
CA TYR A 69 11.70 -17.75 -20.08
C TYR A 69 10.24 -17.99 -20.47
N GLU A 70 9.76 -19.22 -20.26
CA GLU A 70 8.36 -19.59 -20.44
C GLU A 70 7.73 -19.78 -19.07
N MET A 71 6.70 -18.99 -18.75
CA MET A 71 5.94 -19.16 -17.51
C MET A 71 5.23 -20.51 -17.53
N ASN A 72 5.37 -21.26 -16.46
CA ASN A 72 4.77 -22.58 -16.31
C ASN A 72 3.89 -22.70 -15.06
N HIS A 73 3.71 -21.59 -14.31
CA HIS A 73 2.90 -21.58 -13.10
C HIS A 73 1.79 -20.50 -13.14
N PRO A 74 0.54 -20.82 -12.75
CA PRO A 74 -0.59 -19.87 -12.81
C PRO A 74 -0.36 -18.56 -12.04
N VAL A 75 0.36 -18.61 -10.91
CA VAL A 75 0.70 -17.41 -10.10
C VAL A 75 1.52 -16.41 -10.90
N GLU A 76 2.41 -16.86 -11.79
CA GLU A 76 3.21 -15.98 -12.64
C GLU A 76 2.34 -15.27 -13.66
N SER A 77 1.45 -16.03 -14.33
CA SER A 77 0.47 -15.51 -15.27
C SER A 77 -0.45 -14.48 -14.62
N TYR A 78 -0.95 -14.78 -13.42
CA TYR A 78 -1.74 -13.84 -12.62
C TYR A 78 -0.97 -12.56 -12.32
N MET A 79 0.27 -12.65 -11.84
CA MET A 79 1.08 -11.47 -11.52
C MET A 79 1.41 -10.64 -12.77
N LEU A 80 1.68 -11.29 -13.90
CA LEU A 80 1.88 -10.61 -15.18
C LEU A 80 0.61 -9.83 -15.56
N HIS A 81 -0.54 -10.49 -15.57
CA HIS A 81 -1.83 -9.88 -15.90
C HIS A 81 -2.17 -8.69 -14.99
N GLN A 82 -1.95 -8.82 -13.67
CA GLN A 82 -2.20 -7.72 -12.73
C GLN A 82 -1.29 -6.51 -12.98
N GLY A 83 -0.03 -6.74 -13.38
CA GLY A 83 0.88 -5.68 -13.80
C GLY A 83 0.39 -4.96 -15.06
N GLU A 84 0.05 -5.71 -16.10
CA GLU A 84 -0.45 -5.14 -17.36
C GLU A 84 -1.77 -4.38 -17.18
N LYS A 85 -2.68 -4.91 -16.37
CA LYS A 85 -3.95 -4.25 -16.02
C LYS A 85 -3.72 -2.91 -15.31
N PHE A 86 -2.72 -2.83 -14.44
CA PHE A 86 -2.41 -1.61 -13.69
C PHE A 86 -1.90 -0.48 -14.60
N VAL A 87 -1.00 -0.80 -15.52
CA VAL A 87 -0.37 0.17 -16.43
C VAL A 87 -1.39 0.90 -17.30
N ARG A 88 -2.49 0.23 -17.68
CA ARG A 88 -3.58 0.83 -18.48
C ARG A 88 -4.24 2.02 -17.78
N ARG A 89 -4.16 2.12 -16.45
CA ARG A 89 -4.86 3.12 -15.63
C ARG A 89 -3.94 3.95 -14.74
N PHE A 90 -2.62 3.81 -14.87
CA PHE A 90 -1.67 4.51 -14.01
C PHE A 90 -0.50 5.07 -14.82
N ASP A 91 0.07 6.17 -14.34
CA ASP A 91 1.15 6.90 -14.99
C ASP A 91 2.47 6.71 -14.20
N ALA A 92 3.58 6.52 -14.90
CA ALA A 92 4.86 6.17 -14.27
C ALA A 92 5.45 7.33 -13.47
N ASN A 93 5.42 8.56 -13.99
CA ASN A 93 5.85 9.75 -13.25
C ASN A 93 5.01 9.95 -11.99
N THR A 94 3.68 9.81 -12.10
CA THR A 94 2.75 9.87 -10.96
C THR A 94 3.09 8.82 -9.91
N TYR A 95 3.38 7.59 -10.34
CA TYR A 95 3.81 6.51 -9.44
C TYR A 95 5.09 6.87 -8.67
N LEU A 96 6.11 7.38 -9.37
CA LEU A 96 7.37 7.81 -8.77
C LEU A 96 7.16 8.96 -7.77
N ARG A 97 6.30 9.94 -8.09
CA ARG A 97 5.98 11.05 -7.18
C ARG A 97 5.28 10.59 -5.91
N ILE A 98 4.34 9.64 -6.02
CA ILE A 98 3.67 9.07 -4.83
C ILE A 98 4.67 8.30 -3.97
N LEU A 99 5.55 7.51 -4.59
CA LEU A 99 6.60 6.78 -3.86
C LEU A 99 7.56 7.73 -3.16
N ASP A 100 7.98 8.82 -3.81
CA ASP A 100 8.87 9.82 -3.25
C ASP A 100 8.23 10.50 -2.03
N ALA A 101 6.98 10.96 -2.17
CA ALA A 101 6.22 11.55 -1.07
C ALA A 101 6.07 10.58 0.11
N TRP A 102 5.73 9.32 -0.14
CA TRP A 102 5.60 8.32 0.92
C TRP A 102 6.94 8.00 1.59
N GLN A 103 8.02 7.89 0.82
CA GLN A 103 9.34 7.49 1.33
C GLN A 103 9.98 8.54 2.22
N TRP A 104 9.71 9.82 1.97
CA TRP A 104 10.32 10.93 2.70
C TRP A 104 9.39 11.59 3.70
N PHE A 105 8.16 11.11 3.83
CA PHE A 105 7.22 11.63 4.80
C PHE A 105 7.74 11.49 6.23
N ASP A 106 7.92 12.63 6.90
CA ASP A 106 8.24 12.71 8.32
C ASP A 106 7.21 13.60 9.02
N LEU A 107 6.38 12.98 9.85
CA LEU A 107 5.23 13.65 10.45
C LEU A 107 5.62 14.87 11.32
N VAL A 108 6.77 14.83 11.99
CA VAL A 108 7.25 15.92 12.86
C VAL A 108 7.68 17.12 12.02
N THR A 109 8.48 16.86 10.99
CA THR A 109 8.97 17.87 10.04
C THR A 109 7.81 18.52 9.29
N GLU A 110 6.89 17.72 8.75
CA GLU A 110 5.72 18.21 7.99
C GLU A 110 4.77 19.06 8.85
N ALA A 111 4.61 18.71 10.13
CA ALA A 111 3.79 19.50 11.06
C ALA A 111 4.51 20.73 11.63
N GLY A 112 5.81 20.91 11.36
CA GLY A 112 6.60 22.03 11.89
C GLY A 112 6.72 22.03 13.42
N VAL A 113 6.66 20.84 14.05
CA VAL A 113 6.73 20.69 15.52
C VAL A 113 8.06 20.06 15.94
N ARG A 114 8.36 20.08 17.24
CA ARG A 114 9.65 19.60 17.76
C ARG A 114 9.73 18.08 17.86
N ASP A 115 8.63 17.45 18.25
CA ASP A 115 8.54 16.01 18.42
C ASP A 115 7.09 15.52 18.34
N LEU A 116 6.92 14.19 18.31
CA LEU A 116 5.60 13.56 18.27
C LEU A 116 4.74 13.84 19.51
N LYS A 117 5.35 14.18 20.66
CA LYS A 117 4.58 14.48 21.87
C LYS A 117 3.87 15.82 21.72
N ASP A 118 4.59 16.86 21.29
CA ASP A 118 4.01 18.17 20.99
C ASP A 118 2.92 18.04 19.92
N LEU A 119 3.16 17.24 18.88
CA LEU A 119 2.19 16.95 17.82
C LEU A 119 0.87 16.41 18.38
N PHE A 120 0.92 15.28 19.10
CA PHE A 120 -0.30 14.61 19.57
C PHE A 120 -0.98 15.35 20.72
N GLN A 121 -0.27 16.22 21.46
CA GLN A 121 -0.93 17.10 22.42
C GLN A 121 -1.90 18.09 21.74
N GLY A 122 -1.56 18.56 20.54
CA GLY A 122 -2.44 19.38 19.71
C GLY A 122 -3.71 18.64 19.28
N CYS A 123 -3.68 17.31 19.20
CA CYS A 123 -4.79 16.47 18.74
C CYS A 123 -5.82 16.10 19.83
N ARG A 124 -5.70 16.59 21.07
CA ARG A 124 -6.59 16.20 22.19
C ARG A 124 -8.08 16.48 21.98
N HIS A 125 -8.40 17.38 21.06
CA HIS A 125 -9.77 17.73 20.68
C HIS A 125 -10.37 16.79 19.62
N GLN A 126 -9.62 15.78 19.19
CA GLN A 126 -9.99 14.82 18.14
C GLN A 126 -10.16 13.42 18.75
N GLU A 127 -10.84 12.55 18.03
CA GLU A 127 -10.97 11.13 18.36
C GLU A 127 -10.36 10.27 17.25
N PHE A 128 -9.54 9.30 17.62
CA PHE A 128 -8.82 8.43 16.69
C PHE A 128 -9.39 7.02 16.70
N LEU A 129 -9.88 6.52 15.56
CA LEU A 129 -10.17 5.11 15.34
C LEU A 129 -9.01 4.46 14.58
N ILE A 130 -8.32 3.51 15.22
CA ILE A 130 -7.14 2.85 14.67
C ILE A 130 -7.43 1.37 14.47
N PHE A 131 -7.15 0.87 13.27
CA PHE A 131 -7.17 -0.55 12.97
C PHE A 131 -5.74 -1.06 12.76
N SER A 132 -5.43 -2.21 13.34
CA SER A 132 -4.23 -2.99 13.02
C SER A 132 -4.66 -4.30 12.38
N ILE A 133 -4.07 -4.69 11.27
CA ILE A 133 -4.29 -6.02 10.68
C ILE A 133 -3.12 -6.89 11.10
N ASP A 134 -3.40 -8.04 11.71
CA ASP A 134 -2.37 -8.92 12.29
C ASP A 134 -1.45 -9.57 11.24
N SER A 135 -1.94 -9.74 10.01
CA SER A 135 -1.16 -10.25 8.88
C SER A 135 -0.54 -9.16 7.98
N ASP A 136 -0.66 -7.88 8.32
CA ASP A 136 -0.10 -6.79 7.51
C ASP A 136 1.44 -6.73 7.64
N LEU A 137 2.13 -6.98 6.53
CA LEU A 137 3.58 -6.91 6.43
C LEU A 137 4.09 -5.52 6.04
N LEU A 138 3.22 -4.67 5.50
CA LEU A 138 3.55 -3.34 5.05
C LEU A 138 3.49 -2.32 6.20
N PHE A 139 2.43 -2.39 7.00
CA PHE A 139 2.23 -1.58 8.18
C PHE A 139 1.99 -2.49 9.40
N PRO A 140 3.06 -3.07 9.97
CA PRO A 140 2.96 -4.07 11.02
C PRO A 140 2.21 -3.56 12.25
N SER A 141 1.55 -4.48 12.96
CA SER A 141 0.78 -4.18 14.16
C SER A 141 1.62 -3.52 15.26
N GLU A 142 2.92 -3.80 15.32
CA GLU A 142 3.87 -3.18 16.26
C GLU A 142 4.04 -1.67 16.01
N GLU A 143 4.07 -1.23 14.75
CA GLU A 143 4.16 0.20 14.42
C GLU A 143 2.87 0.94 14.83
N GLN A 144 1.71 0.31 14.62
CA GLN A 144 0.43 0.86 15.09
C GLN A 144 0.35 0.91 16.62
N ALA A 145 0.87 -0.11 17.31
CA ALA A 145 0.95 -0.10 18.77
C ALA A 145 1.82 1.06 19.30
N LYS A 146 2.89 1.43 18.60
CA LYS A 146 3.70 2.62 18.94
C LYS A 146 2.88 3.91 18.79
N LEU A 147 2.14 4.07 17.70
CA LEU A 147 1.23 5.21 17.49
C LEU A 147 0.18 5.32 18.60
N VAL A 148 -0.49 4.20 18.93
CA VAL A 148 -1.47 4.12 20.02
C VAL A 148 -0.84 4.51 21.35
N GLY A 149 0.38 4.05 21.63
CA GLY A 149 1.13 4.42 22.83
C GLY A 149 1.42 5.93 22.91
N LEU A 150 1.75 6.57 21.79
CA LEU A 150 1.97 8.02 21.71
C LEU A 150 0.68 8.80 21.98
N LEU A 151 -0.42 8.42 21.34
CA LEU A 151 -1.74 9.02 21.55
C LEU A 151 -2.23 8.87 23.00
N LYS A 152 -2.07 7.68 23.60
CA LYS A 152 -2.39 7.43 25.02
C LYS A 152 -1.59 8.35 25.95
N ARG A 153 -0.27 8.48 25.72
CA ARG A 153 0.58 9.39 26.51
C ARG A 153 0.16 10.86 26.35
N ALA A 154 -0.29 11.24 25.17
CA ALA A 154 -0.81 12.58 24.90
C ALA A 154 -2.22 12.81 25.45
N ARG A 155 -2.90 11.77 25.95
CA ARG A 155 -4.31 11.76 26.38
C ARG A 155 -5.28 12.13 25.26
N VAL A 156 -4.99 11.68 24.04
CA VAL A 156 -5.91 11.79 22.90
C VAL A 156 -6.94 10.65 22.98
N PRO A 157 -8.25 10.94 22.90
CA PRO A 157 -9.29 9.93 22.78
C PRO A 157 -9.04 9.00 21.61
N LEU A 158 -9.10 7.69 21.83
CA LEU A 158 -8.91 6.71 20.76
C LEU A 158 -9.62 5.39 21.03
N MET A 159 -9.94 4.70 19.94
CA MET A 159 -10.33 3.30 19.88
C MET A 159 -9.29 2.55 19.02
N TRP A 160 -8.79 1.43 19.51
CA TRP A 160 -7.84 0.59 18.77
C TRP A 160 -8.38 -0.83 18.64
N ILE A 161 -8.45 -1.33 17.41
CA ILE A 161 -9.02 -2.62 17.05
C ILE A 161 -7.99 -3.42 16.26
N THR A 162 -7.73 -4.65 16.69
CA THR A 162 -6.98 -5.62 15.88
C THR A 162 -7.96 -6.40 15.01
N VAL A 163 -7.75 -6.33 13.70
CA VAL A 163 -8.49 -7.06 12.68
C VAL A 163 -7.71 -8.33 12.35
N HIS A 164 -8.40 -9.46 12.49
CA HIS A 164 -7.86 -10.77 12.13
C HIS A 164 -8.26 -11.10 10.68
N SER A 165 -7.29 -11.12 9.79
CA SER A 165 -7.51 -11.40 8.36
C SER A 165 -6.28 -12.07 7.78
N ASP A 166 -6.45 -13.00 6.84
CA ASP A 166 -5.37 -13.58 6.06
C ASP A 166 -5.04 -12.75 4.81
N LYS A 167 -5.71 -11.62 4.57
CA LYS A 167 -5.57 -10.81 3.35
C LYS A 167 -4.45 -9.78 3.41
N GLY A 168 -3.76 -9.65 4.54
CA GLY A 168 -2.69 -8.68 4.73
C GLY A 168 -3.20 -7.25 4.66
N HIS A 169 -2.35 -6.35 4.16
CA HIS A 169 -2.67 -4.92 4.04
C HIS A 169 -4.00 -4.67 3.33
N ASP A 170 -4.31 -5.43 2.26
CA ASP A 170 -5.52 -5.21 1.46
C ASP A 170 -6.84 -5.62 2.17
N ALA A 171 -6.79 -6.13 3.41
CA ALA A 171 -8.00 -6.54 4.14
C ALA A 171 -9.04 -5.40 4.25
N PHE A 172 -8.61 -4.14 4.42
CA PHE A 172 -9.55 -3.00 4.49
C PHE A 172 -10.29 -2.72 3.18
N LEU A 173 -9.77 -3.19 2.04
CA LEU A 173 -10.43 -3.11 0.73
C LEU A 173 -11.24 -4.37 0.42
N LEU A 174 -10.74 -5.54 0.82
CA LEU A 174 -11.30 -6.83 0.44
C LEU A 174 -12.38 -7.32 1.42
N GLU A 175 -12.34 -6.88 2.67
CA GLU A 175 -13.20 -7.34 3.74
C GLU A 175 -13.84 -6.17 4.51
N PRO A 176 -14.55 -5.24 3.85
CA PRO A 176 -15.10 -4.02 4.46
C PRO A 176 -15.98 -4.32 5.68
N ARG A 177 -16.67 -5.45 5.67
CA ARG A 177 -17.48 -5.97 6.78
C ARG A 177 -16.74 -6.12 8.12
N LEU A 178 -15.41 -6.23 8.13
CA LEU A 178 -14.59 -6.24 9.36
C LEU A 178 -14.36 -4.83 9.94
N PHE A 179 -14.60 -3.78 9.17
CA PHE A 179 -14.29 -2.38 9.53
C PHE A 179 -15.56 -1.53 9.68
N THR A 180 -16.52 -1.70 8.77
CA THR A 180 -17.73 -0.88 8.63
C THR A 180 -18.53 -0.69 9.93
N PRO A 181 -18.79 -1.73 10.77
CA PRO A 181 -19.56 -1.53 12.00
C PRO A 181 -18.91 -0.55 12.99
N HIS A 182 -17.59 -0.62 13.13
CA HIS A 182 -16.83 0.24 14.03
C HIS A 182 -16.73 1.68 13.50
N ILE A 183 -16.57 1.83 12.18
CA ILE A 183 -16.58 3.15 11.52
C ILE A 183 -17.96 3.81 11.71
N HIS A 184 -19.05 3.08 11.49
CA HIS A 184 -20.40 3.60 11.72
C HIS A 184 -20.61 4.02 13.17
N GLN A 185 -20.22 3.18 14.13
CA GLN A 185 -20.36 3.49 15.55
C GLN A 185 -19.69 4.83 15.90
N VAL A 186 -18.43 5.03 15.50
CA VAL A 186 -17.68 6.28 15.81
C VAL A 186 -18.32 7.48 15.13
N LEU A 187 -18.72 7.38 13.86
CA LEU A 187 -19.33 8.49 13.14
C LEU A 187 -20.71 8.86 13.68
N SER A 188 -21.55 7.87 14.03
CA SER A 188 -22.88 8.10 14.60
C SER A 188 -22.82 8.75 15.99
N HIS A 189 -21.88 8.35 16.85
CA HIS A 189 -21.67 9.01 18.15
C HIS A 189 -21.34 10.51 18.01
N HIS A 190 -20.63 10.91 16.95
CA HIS A 190 -20.34 12.31 16.68
C HIS A 190 -21.53 13.10 16.12
N GLU A 191 -22.45 12.44 15.40
CA GLU A 191 -23.69 13.08 14.93
C GLU A 191 -24.64 13.38 16.10
N GLU A 192 -24.75 12.48 17.07
CA GLU A 192 -25.58 12.68 18.27
C GLU A 192 -25.00 13.69 19.27
N ALA A 193 -23.68 13.91 19.24
CA ALA A 193 -22.98 14.83 20.14
C ALA A 193 -22.93 16.29 19.63
N ARG A 194 -23.44 16.57 18.43
CA ARG A 194 -23.53 17.91 17.83
C ARG A 194 -24.93 18.49 17.98
#